data_AF-A0A2S8GRQ4-F1
#
_entry.id   AF-A0A2S8GRQ4-F1
#
_cell.length_a   1.000
_cell.length_b   1.000
_cell.length_c   1.000
_cell.angle_alpha   90.00
_cell.angle_beta   90.00
_cell.angle_gamma   90.00
#
_symmetry.space_group_name_H-M   'P 1'
#
loop_
_entity.id
_entity.type
_entity.pdbx_description
1 polymer ?
#
loop_
_entity_poly.entity_id
_entity_poly.type
_entity_poly.pdbx_seq_one_letter_code
_entity_poly.pdbx_strand_id
1 'polypeptide(L)'
;MAEYKLPPLKKPKKGQAPKFTDSGPLTKSMVKQVESYLPIILTRLKAGQDFERIARDIGTHAGVAPDQIAKYVQAVIKVGASS
;
A
#
# COMPACT_ATOMS: atom_id res chain seq x y z
N MET A 1 5.46 -31.79 28.52
CA MET A 1 5.67 -30.72 27.53
C MET A 1 4.49 -30.74 26.58
N ALA A 2 3.68 -29.69 26.53
CA ALA A 2 2.54 -29.62 25.61
C ALA A 2 3.01 -29.07 24.27
N GLU A 3 2.97 -29.91 23.24
CA GLU A 3 3.28 -29.54 21.85
C GLU A 3 2.14 -28.67 21.30
N TYR A 4 2.38 -27.37 21.19
CA TYR A 4 1.40 -26.41 20.67
C TYR A 4 1.31 -26.57 19.15
N LYS A 5 0.38 -27.41 18.68
CA LYS A 5 0.07 -27.54 17.24
C LYS A 5 -0.59 -26.26 16.74
N LEU A 6 0.17 -25.44 16.02
CA LEU A 6 -0.36 -24.38 15.16
C LEU A 6 -1.42 -24.98 14.21
N PRO A 7 -2.61 -24.35 14.06
CA PRO A 7 -3.60 -24.84 13.12
C PRO A 7 -3.01 -24.81 11.70
N PRO A 8 -3.33 -25.79 10.85
CA PRO A 8 -2.78 -25.85 9.51
C PRO A 8 -3.18 -24.58 8.75
N LEU A 9 -2.18 -23.82 8.29
CA LEU A 9 -2.37 -22.72 7.35
C LEU A 9 -3.17 -23.27 6.17
N LYS A 10 -4.41 -22.78 6.01
CA LYS A 10 -5.30 -23.16 4.90
C LYS A 10 -4.49 -23.02 3.60
N LYS A 11 -4.21 -24.15 2.95
CA LYS A 11 -3.52 -24.18 1.67
C LYS A 11 -4.26 -23.23 0.70
N PRO A 12 -3.55 -22.30 0.04
CA PRO A 12 -4.19 -21.44 -0.95
C PRO A 12 -4.80 -22.33 -2.04
N LYS A 13 -6.08 -22.10 -2.34
CA LYS A 13 -6.84 -22.88 -3.32
C LYS A 13 -6.22 -22.65 -4.71
N LYS A 14 -5.76 -23.73 -5.35
CA LYS A 14 -5.17 -23.74 -6.70
C LYS A 14 -6.14 -23.06 -7.67
N GLY A 15 -5.79 -21.87 -8.17
CA GLY A 15 -6.63 -21.04 -9.04
C GLY A 15 -6.85 -19.59 -8.58
N GLN A 16 -6.46 -19.23 -7.36
CA GLN A 16 -6.28 -17.82 -6.99
C GLN A 16 -4.85 -17.40 -7.35
N ALA A 17 -4.66 -17.01 -8.61
CA ALA A 17 -3.84 -15.82 -8.83
C ALA A 17 -4.38 -14.74 -7.88
N PRO A 18 -3.55 -13.87 -7.26
CA PRO A 18 -4.07 -12.67 -6.64
C PRO A 18 -4.82 -11.93 -7.75
N LYS A 19 -6.13 -12.16 -7.81
CA LYS A 19 -7.00 -11.34 -8.63
C LYS A 19 -6.72 -9.97 -8.09
N PHE A 20 -6.32 -9.06 -8.98
CA PHE A 20 -6.51 -7.64 -8.77
C PHE A 20 -8.03 -7.40 -8.72
N THR A 21 -8.73 -8.03 -7.77
CA THR A 21 -10.11 -7.75 -7.44
C THR A 21 -10.05 -6.44 -6.74
N ASP A 22 -10.59 -5.42 -7.40
CA ASP A 22 -11.29 -4.31 -6.77
C ASP A 22 -10.62 -3.89 -5.46
N SER A 23 -9.56 -3.09 -5.56
CA SER A 23 -8.94 -2.53 -4.37
C SER A 23 -9.99 -1.64 -3.71
N GLY A 24 -10.72 -2.24 -2.76
CA GLY A 24 -11.76 -1.58 -1.98
C GLY A 24 -11.23 -0.31 -1.31
N PRO A 25 -12.11 0.48 -0.69
CA PRO A 25 -11.71 1.74 -0.08
C PRO A 25 -10.51 1.53 0.86
N LEU A 26 -9.53 2.42 0.75
CA LEU A 26 -8.35 2.45 1.64
C LEU A 26 -8.81 2.30 3.09
N THR A 27 -8.43 1.19 3.72
CA THR A 27 -8.73 1.00 5.13
C THR A 27 -7.93 2.01 5.96
N LYS A 28 -8.43 2.41 7.13
CA LYS A 28 -7.71 3.33 8.03
C LYS A 28 -6.28 2.86 8.34
N SER A 29 -6.06 1.54 8.41
CA SER A 29 -4.72 0.96 8.61
C SER A 29 -3.82 1.18 7.40
N MET A 30 -4.33 0.99 6.18
CA MET A 30 -3.56 1.24 4.96
C MET A 30 -3.25 2.72 4.78
N VAL A 31 -4.20 3.61 5.09
CA VAL A 31 -3.98 5.06 5.07
C VAL A 31 -2.81 5.42 6.00
N LYS A 32 -2.83 4.96 7.25
CA LYS A 32 -1.73 5.21 8.21
C LYS A 32 -0.38 4.67 7.73
N GLN A 33 -0.38 3.53 7.07
CA GLN A 33 0.85 2.98 6.48
C GLN A 33 1.37 3.92 5.39
N VAL A 34 0.54 4.32 4.42
CA VAL A 34 0.95 5.24 3.34
C VAL A 34 1.34 6.62 3.90
N GLU A 35 0.65 7.12 4.92
CA GLU A 35 0.99 8.36 5.65
C GLU A 35 2.40 8.33 6.23
N SER A 36 2.80 7.21 6.83
CA SER A 36 4.16 7.04 7.36
C SER A 36 5.23 7.13 6.26
N TYR A 37 4.89 6.79 5.02
CA TYR A 37 5.78 6.89 3.87
C TYR A 37 5.64 8.22 3.11
N LEU A 38 4.65 9.06 3.44
CA LEU A 38 4.39 10.32 2.74
C LEU A 38 5.62 11.25 2.67
N PRO A 39 6.41 11.44 3.75
CA PRO A 39 7.62 12.27 3.70
C PRO A 39 8.64 11.72 2.70
N ILE A 40 8.78 10.40 2.64
CA ILE A 40 9.69 9.70 1.72
C ILE A 40 9.19 9.86 0.28
N ILE A 41 7.88 9.67 0.05
CA ILE A 41 7.25 9.85 -1.26
C ILE A 41 7.50 11.27 -1.78
N LEU A 42 7.23 12.29 -0.97
CA LEU A 42 7.40 13.69 -1.34
C LEU A 42 8.88 14.04 -1.58
N THR A 43 9.79 13.51 -0.76
CA THR A 43 11.24 13.73 -0.93
C THR A 43 11.73 13.15 -2.25
N ARG A 44 11.30 11.93 -2.59
CA ARG A 44 11.67 11.26 -3.84
C ARG A 44 11.06 11.93 -5.06
N LEU A 45 9.81 12.39 -4.96
CA LEU A 45 9.17 13.21 -5.99
C LEU A 45 9.95 14.53 -6.23
N LYS A 46 10.35 15.22 -5.17
CA LYS A 46 11.15 16.45 -5.27
C LYS A 46 12.53 16.19 -5.88
N ALA A 47 13.09 15.00 -5.69
CA ALA A 47 14.32 14.55 -6.34
C ALA A 47 14.14 14.18 -7.83
N GLY A 48 12.94 14.32 -8.39
CA GLY A 48 12.64 14.02 -9.78
C GLY A 48 12.46 12.54 -10.08
N GLN A 49 12.26 11.70 -9.07
CA GLN A 49 11.99 10.28 -9.28
C GLN A 49 10.56 10.06 -9.78
N ASP A 50 10.42 9.05 -10.65
CA ASP A 50 9.12 8.66 -11.20
C ASP A 50 8.15 8.17 -10.11
N PHE A 51 6.93 8.68 -10.14
CA PHE A 51 5.92 8.36 -9.13
C PHE A 51 5.48 6.89 -9.18
N GLU A 52 5.36 6.28 -10.36
CA GLU A 52 4.98 4.86 -10.46
C GLU A 52 6.04 3.97 -9.82
N ARG A 53 7.31 4.31 -9.99
CA ARG A 53 8.43 3.63 -9.32
C ARG A 53 8.37 3.79 -7.80
N ILE A 54 8.11 5.00 -7.31
CA ILE A 54 7.95 5.26 -5.87
C ILE A 54 6.77 4.46 -5.30
N ALA A 55 5.60 4.51 -5.95
CA ALA A 55 4.39 3.85 -5.50
C ALA A 55 4.53 2.32 -5.49
N ARG A 56 5.25 1.74 -6.47
CA ARG A 56 5.57 0.30 -6.47
C ARG A 56 6.49 -0.10 -5.33
N ASP A 57 7.53 0.70 -5.08
CA ASP A 57 8.49 0.46 -4.00
C ASP A 57 7.77 0.51 -2.65
N ILE A 58 7.09 1.62 -2.35
CA ILE A 58 6.31 1.78 -1.12
C ILE A 58 5.21 0.74 -1.01
N GLY A 59 4.54 0.39 -2.10
CA GLY A 59 3.50 -0.64 -2.11
C GLY A 59 4.02 -2.02 -1.71
N THR A 60 5.26 -2.34 -2.11
CA THR A 60 5.94 -3.59 -1.73
C THR A 60 6.29 -3.60 -0.24
N HIS A 61 6.73 -2.47 0.31
CA HIS A 61 7.08 -2.34 1.73
C HIS A 61 5.86 -2.25 2.66
N ALA A 62 4.82 -1.52 2.24
CA ALA A 62 3.61 -1.27 3.03
C ALA A 62 2.53 -2.36 2.86
N GLY A 63 2.67 -3.24 1.86
CA GLY A 63 1.63 -4.20 1.49
C GLY A 63 0.39 -3.53 0.91
N VAL A 64 0.56 -2.37 0.27
CA VAL A 64 -0.53 -1.56 -0.29
C VAL A 64 -0.40 -1.53 -1.81
N ALA A 65 -1.52 -1.62 -2.53
CA ALA A 65 -1.51 -1.50 -3.98
C ALA A 65 -1.01 -0.10 -4.43
N PRO A 66 -0.16 0.00 -5.46
CA PRO A 66 0.36 1.28 -5.94
C PRO A 66 -0.74 2.24 -6.39
N ASP A 67 -1.85 1.72 -6.95
CA ASP A 67 -3.04 2.50 -7.31
C ASP A 67 -3.69 3.18 -6.10
N GLN A 68 -3.71 2.52 -4.94
CA GLN A 68 -4.24 3.08 -3.70
C GLN A 68 -3.31 4.17 -3.14
N ILE A 69 -1.99 3.96 -3.25
CA ILE A 69 -1.01 4.99 -2.89
C ILE A 69 -1.19 6.23 -3.77
N ALA A 70 -1.38 6.03 -5.09
CA ALA A 70 -1.64 7.12 -6.04
C ALA A 70 -2.88 7.94 -5.65
N LYS A 71 -4.01 7.26 -5.40
CA LYS A 71 -5.26 7.90 -4.97
C LYS A 71 -5.09 8.70 -3.68
N TYR A 72 -4.41 8.13 -2.70
CA TYR A 72 -4.16 8.79 -1.43
C TYR A 72 -3.26 10.02 -1.58
N VAL A 73 -2.13 9.88 -2.27
CA VAL A 73 -1.19 10.99 -2.51
C VAL A 73 -1.84 12.12 -3.31
N GLN A 74 -2.63 11.80 -4.35
CA GLN A 74 -3.42 12.80 -5.08
C GLN A 74 -4.42 13.52 -4.18
N ALA A 75 -5.12 12.81 -3.30
CA ALA A 75 -6.05 13.42 -2.35
C ALA A 75 -5.33 14.38 -1.40
N VAL A 76 -4.17 13.99 -0.85
CA VAL A 76 -3.35 14.83 0.04
C VAL A 76 -2.85 16.08 -0.68
N ILE A 77 -2.33 15.93 -1.92
CA ILE A 77 -1.87 17.08 -2.72
C ILE A 77 -3.03 18.03 -3.04
N LYS A 78 -4.20 17.50 -3.42
CA LYS A 78 -5.38 18.31 -3.74
C LYS A 78 -5.87 19.11 -2.52
N VAL A 79 -5.88 18.51 -1.33
CA VAL A 79 -6.22 19.21 -0.08
C VAL A 79 -5.18 20.28 0.25
N GLY A 80 -3.88 19.97 0.12
CA GLY A 80 -2.80 20.93 0.38
C GLY A 80 -2.74 22.09 -0.62
N ALA A 81 -3.18 21.89 -1.87
CA ALA A 81 -3.24 22.95 -2.89
C ALA A 81 -4.47 23.86 -2.75
N SER A 82 -5.45 23.47 -1.92
CA SER A 82 -6.66 24.27 -1.65
C SER A 82 -6.51 25.19 -0.44
N SER A 83 -5.28 25.37 0.06
CA SER A 83 -4.91 26.20 1.22
C SER A 83 -4.10 27.41 0.79
#